data_AF-A0A7T8KD82-F1
#
_entry.id   AF-A0A7T8KD82-F1
#
_cell.length_a   1.000
_cell.length_b   1.000
_cell.length_c   1.000
_cell.angle_alpha   90.00
_cell.angle_beta   90.00
_cell.angle_gamma   90.00
#
_symmetry.space_group_name_H-M   'P 1'
#
loop_
_entity.id
_entity.type
_entity.pdbx_description
1 polymer ?
#
loop_
_entity_poly.entity_id
_entity_poly.type
_entity_poly.pdbx_seq_one_letter_code
_entity_poly.pdbx_strand_id
1 'polypeptide(L)'
;MTHNPEFTTCEFYMAYADYNDLIEITESLVSGLVYSIFGSYIVKYHPDGPENPDNVWEIDFTPPFKRVPMFPSLEDILNTKLPSPDQLHTEEARMALDRLCIANKLRLDYWINWSENSLKKNVSTLLSSRNIHK
;
A
#
# COMPACT_ATOMS: atom_id res chain seq x y z
N MET A 1 -14.99 -0.16 -8.32
CA MET A 1 -15.93 0.15 -7.22
C MET A 1 -15.44 -0.59 -5.97
N THR A 2 -14.46 -0.04 -5.25
CA THR A 2 -13.81 -0.66 -4.07
C THR A 2 -14.32 -0.09 -2.73
N HIS A 3 -15.32 0.80 -2.78
CA HIS A 3 -15.84 1.50 -1.62
C HIS A 3 -17.35 1.28 -1.56
N ASN A 4 -17.79 0.66 -0.47
CA ASN A 4 -19.18 0.56 -0.07
C ASN A 4 -19.33 1.29 1.28
N PRO A 5 -20.39 2.09 1.52
CA PRO A 5 -20.58 2.78 2.80
C PRO A 5 -20.59 1.83 4.01
N GLU A 6 -20.97 0.57 3.78
CA GLU A 6 -20.93 -0.50 4.77
C GLU A 6 -19.96 -1.59 4.30
N PHE A 7 -19.06 -2.01 5.17
CA PHE A 7 -18.07 -3.05 4.87
C PHE A 7 -17.73 -3.83 6.15
N THR A 8 -17.09 -4.99 6.00
CA THR A 8 -16.75 -5.88 7.11
C THR A 8 -15.24 -5.89 7.32
N THR A 9 -14.81 -5.71 8.57
CA THR A 9 -13.41 -5.81 8.99
C THR A 9 -13.23 -6.88 10.06
N CYS A 10 -11.99 -7.37 10.18
CA CYS A 10 -11.55 -8.19 11.30
C CYS A 10 -10.38 -7.46 11.97
N GLU A 11 -10.54 -7.14 13.25
CA GLU A 11 -9.55 -6.44 14.06
C GLU A 11 -9.28 -7.26 15.32
N PHE A 12 -8.01 -7.43 15.69
CA PHE A 12 -7.61 -8.15 16.88
C PHE A 12 -6.43 -7.49 17.57
N TYR A 13 -6.28 -7.75 18.87
CA TYR A 13 -5.19 -7.25 19.70
C TYR A 13 -4.51 -8.43 20.40
N MET A 14 -3.17 -8.40 20.45
CA MET A 14 -2.37 -9.47 21.04
C MET A 14 -1.37 -8.87 22.04
N ALA A 15 -1.54 -9.19 23.32
CA ALA A 15 -0.60 -8.76 24.35
C ALA A 15 0.76 -9.46 24.16
N TYR A 16 1.84 -8.76 24.52
CA TYR A 16 3.23 -9.21 24.39
C TYR A 16 3.74 -9.44 22.97
N ALA A 17 2.96 -9.08 21.94
CA ALA A 17 3.38 -9.11 20.55
C ALA A 17 3.77 -7.72 20.06
N ASP A 18 4.72 -7.66 19.13
CA ASP A 18 5.03 -6.47 18.34
C ASP A 18 4.63 -6.64 16.86
N TYR A 19 4.93 -5.63 16.04
CA TYR A 19 4.52 -5.65 14.63
C TYR A 19 5.24 -6.74 13.80
N ASN A 20 6.40 -7.24 14.23
CA ASN A 20 7.10 -8.32 13.55
C ASN A 20 6.33 -9.64 13.72
N ASP A 21 5.84 -9.91 14.94
CA ASP A 21 4.96 -11.06 15.20
C ASP A 21 3.70 -10.97 14.34
N LEU A 22 3.11 -9.77 14.23
CA LEU A 22 1.93 -9.55 13.41
C LEU A 22 2.19 -9.74 11.91
N ILE A 23 3.38 -9.43 11.41
CA ILE A 23 3.77 -9.73 10.01
C ILE A 23 3.77 -11.24 9.78
N GLU A 24 4.38 -12.03 10.67
CA GLU A 24 4.43 -13.48 10.56
C GLU A 24 3.02 -14.12 10.65
N ILE A 25 2.21 -13.65 11.60
CA ILE A 25 0.81 -14.08 11.74
C ILE A 25 0.02 -13.76 10.47
N THR A 26 0.20 -12.57 9.91
CA THR A 26 -0.50 -12.14 8.69
C THR A 26 -0.09 -12.98 7.48
N GLU A 27 1.21 -13.21 7.29
CA GLU A 27 1.75 -14.05 6.21
C GLU A 27 1.18 -15.47 6.30
N SER A 28 1.18 -16.07 7.49
CA SER A 28 0.64 -17.41 7.74
C SER A 28 -0.88 -17.48 7.51
N LEU A 29 -1.63 -16.53 8.07
CA LEU A 29 -3.09 -16.49 7.97
C LEU A 29 -3.54 -16.31 6.51
N VAL A 30 -2.98 -15.33 5.81
CA VAL A 30 -3.41 -15.00 4.44
C VAL A 30 -3.00 -16.09 3.47
N SER A 31 -1.73 -16.55 3.50
CA SER A 31 -1.28 -17.63 2.61
C SER A 31 -2.02 -18.95 2.88
N GLY A 32 -2.23 -19.30 4.15
CA GLY A 32 -2.98 -20.48 4.56
C GLY A 32 -4.44 -20.43 4.11
N LEU A 33 -5.10 -19.27 4.22
CA LEU A 33 -6.48 -19.08 3.75
C LEU A 33 -6.58 -19.24 2.23
N VAL A 34 -5.66 -18.62 1.48
CA VAL A 34 -5.60 -18.74 0.01
C VAL A 34 -5.44 -20.21 -0.39
N TYR A 35 -4.46 -20.91 0.18
CA TYR A 35 -4.26 -22.32 -0.12
C TYR A 35 -5.45 -23.19 0.28
N SER A 36 -6.09 -22.91 1.42
CA SER A 36 -7.26 -23.66 1.88
C SER A 36 -8.47 -23.50 0.96
N ILE A 37 -8.64 -22.35 0.32
CA ILE A 37 -9.79 -22.08 -0.56
C ILE A 37 -9.50 -22.53 -2.00
N PHE A 38 -8.29 -22.26 -2.51
CA PHE A 38 -7.94 -22.45 -3.93
C PHE A 38 -7.08 -23.69 -4.21
N GLY A 39 -6.49 -24.31 -3.19
CA GLY A 39 -5.55 -25.43 -3.34
C GLY A 39 -4.18 -25.04 -3.94
N SER A 40 -3.91 -23.75 -4.06
CA SER A 40 -2.71 -23.17 -4.66
C SER A 40 -2.41 -21.82 -3.98
N TYR A 41 -1.13 -21.42 -3.94
CA TYR A 41 -0.73 -20.06 -3.55
C TYR A 41 -0.80 -19.07 -4.70
N ILE A 42 -0.89 -19.53 -5.94
CA ILE A 42 -0.98 -18.68 -7.13
C ILE A 42 -2.44 -18.55 -7.54
N VAL A 43 -2.94 -17.31 -7.57
CA VAL A 43 -4.32 -16.97 -7.90
C VAL A 43 -4.35 -16.06 -9.14
N LYS A 44 -5.24 -16.37 -10.09
CA LYS A 44 -5.49 -15.53 -11.27
C LYS A 44 -6.48 -14.42 -10.93
N TYR A 45 -6.09 -13.18 -11.17
CA TYR A 45 -6.90 -11.98 -10.94
C TYR A 45 -7.11 -11.21 -12.24
N HIS A 46 -8.34 -10.74 -12.48
CA HIS A 46 -8.71 -9.98 -13.67
C HIS A 46 -9.01 -8.54 -13.24
N PRO A 47 -8.01 -7.62 -13.26
CA PRO A 47 -8.18 -6.25 -12.77
C PRO A 47 -9.23 -5.45 -13.55
N ASP A 48 -9.36 -5.71 -14.85
CA ASP A 48 -10.29 -5.00 -15.75
C ASP A 48 -11.64 -5.73 -15.91
N GLY A 49 -11.89 -6.74 -15.09
CA GLY A 49 -13.07 -7.60 -15.20
C GLY A 49 -12.87 -8.79 -16.15
N PRO A 50 -13.77 -9.78 -16.08
CA PRO A 50 -13.67 -11.02 -16.86
C PRO A 50 -13.86 -10.81 -18.38
N GLU A 51 -14.47 -9.69 -18.77
CA GLU A 51 -14.65 -9.25 -20.16
C GLU A 51 -13.35 -8.89 -20.89
N ASN A 52 -12.24 -8.67 -20.18
CA ASN A 52 -10.92 -8.46 -20.78
C ASN A 52 -10.00 -9.68 -20.55
N PRO A 53 -10.08 -10.71 -21.42
CA PRO A 53 -9.34 -11.97 -21.21
C PRO A 53 -7.82 -11.83 -21.38
N ASP A 54 -7.35 -10.71 -21.94
CA ASP A 54 -5.93 -10.49 -22.22
C ASP A 54 -5.16 -9.90 -21.02
N ASN A 55 -5.87 -9.35 -20.02
CA ASN A 55 -5.25 -8.78 -18.82
C ASN A 55 -5.52 -9.66 -17.58
N VAL A 56 -4.75 -10.75 -17.45
CA VAL A 56 -4.81 -11.66 -16.29
C VAL A 56 -3.52 -11.56 -15.50
N TRP A 57 -3.64 -11.28 -14.20
CA TRP A 57 -2.53 -11.20 -13.27
C TRP A 57 -2.42 -12.50 -12.49
N GLU A 58 -1.22 -13.07 -12.44
CA GLU A 58 -0.91 -14.16 -11.52
C GLU A 58 -0.35 -13.56 -10.24
N ILE A 59 -1.11 -13.67 -9.15
CA ILE A 59 -0.72 -13.16 -7.84
C ILE A 59 -0.23 -14.34 -7.01
N ASP A 60 1.04 -14.27 -6.59
CA ASP A 60 1.67 -15.28 -5.74
C ASP A 60 1.54 -14.89 -4.25
N PHE A 61 0.86 -15.74 -3.48
CA PHE A 61 0.69 -15.62 -2.03
C PHE A 61 1.65 -16.54 -1.24
N THR A 62 2.74 -17.00 -1.86
CA THR A 62 3.78 -17.77 -1.17
C THR A 62 4.56 -16.86 -0.22
N PRO A 63 4.61 -17.16 1.10
CA PRO A 63 5.41 -16.38 2.04
C PRO A 63 6.92 -16.67 1.87
N PRO A 64 7.82 -15.75 2.26
CA PRO A 64 7.55 -14.47 2.90
C PRO A 64 7.11 -13.38 1.91
N PHE A 65 6.25 -12.45 2.35
CA PHE A 65 5.81 -11.35 1.51
C PHE A 65 6.90 -10.28 1.38
N LYS A 66 6.92 -9.61 0.24
CA LYS A 66 7.89 -8.55 -0.04
C LYS A 66 7.66 -7.37 0.91
N ARG A 67 8.69 -7.03 1.69
CA ARG A 67 8.69 -5.90 2.64
C ARG A 67 9.38 -4.69 1.99
N VAL A 68 8.71 -3.55 1.99
CA VAL A 68 9.18 -2.32 1.34
C VAL A 68 9.18 -1.18 2.36
N PRO A 69 10.34 -0.64 2.75
CA PRO A 69 10.41 0.45 3.72
C PRO A 69 9.93 1.75 3.06
N MET A 70 8.84 2.32 3.58
CA MET A 70 8.13 3.44 2.95
C MET A 70 9.05 4.63 2.61
N PHE A 71 9.80 5.17 3.58
CA PHE A 71 10.63 6.35 3.38
C PHE A 71 11.76 6.13 2.35
N PRO A 72 12.68 5.18 2.55
CA PRO A 72 13.75 4.92 1.59
C PRO A 72 13.22 4.65 0.18
N SER A 73 12.17 3.83 0.05
CA SER A 73 11.62 3.49 -1.26
C SER A 73 10.98 4.68 -1.96
N LEU A 74 10.32 5.59 -1.23
CA LEU A 74 9.80 6.83 -1.82
C LEU A 74 10.93 7.77 -2.21
N GLU A 75 11.96 7.91 -1.38
CA GLU A 75 13.14 8.73 -1.71
C GLU A 75 13.84 8.23 -2.98
N ASP A 76 13.96 6.91 -3.15
CA ASP A 76 14.55 6.28 -4.33
C ASP A 76 13.69 6.49 -5.59
N ILE A 77 12.36 6.39 -5.46
CA ILE A 77 11.42 6.60 -6.58
C ILE A 77 11.40 8.07 -7.00
N LEU A 78 11.38 8.98 -6.03
CA LEU A 78 11.31 10.42 -6.24
C LEU A 78 12.68 11.05 -6.52
N ASN A 79 13.76 10.29 -6.29
CA ASN A 79 15.15 10.76 -6.36
C ASN A 79 15.37 12.06 -5.56
N THR A 80 14.79 12.14 -4.36
CA THR A 80 14.83 13.32 -3.48
C THR A 80 14.63 12.90 -2.04
N LYS A 81 15.28 13.59 -1.10
CA LYS A 81 15.09 13.37 0.34
C LYS A 81 13.74 13.90 0.82
N LEU A 82 13.05 13.08 1.60
CA LEU A 82 11.82 13.48 2.27
C LEU A 82 12.15 14.27 3.55
N PRO A 83 11.24 15.13 4.04
CA PRO A 83 11.37 15.71 5.37
C PRO A 83 11.50 14.62 6.43
N SER A 84 12.24 14.89 7.51
CA SER A 84 12.44 13.90 8.58
C SER A 84 11.08 13.42 9.14
N PRO A 85 10.92 12.12 9.45
CA PRO A 85 9.70 11.59 10.08
C PRO A 85 9.24 12.38 11.31
N ASP A 86 10.18 12.81 12.14
CA ASP A 86 9.90 13.57 13.37
C ASP A 86 9.38 14.99 13.09
N GLN A 87 9.55 15.49 11.86
CA GLN A 87 9.16 16.83 11.44
C GLN A 87 7.89 16.84 10.57
N LEU A 88 7.27 15.68 10.30
CA LEU A 88 6.09 15.61 9.42
C LEU A 88 4.87 16.41 9.91
N HIS A 89 4.83 16.75 11.20
CA HIS A 89 3.79 17.56 11.80
C HIS A 89 3.96 19.07 11.57
N THR A 90 5.09 19.51 11.01
CA THR A 90 5.36 20.94 10.79
C THR A 90 4.82 21.43 9.45
N GLU A 91 4.54 22.72 9.38
CA GLU A 91 4.05 23.38 8.16
C GLU A 91 5.11 23.34 7.05
N GLU A 92 6.40 23.43 7.40
CA GLU A 92 7.50 23.36 6.44
C GLU A 92 7.57 21.99 5.76
N ALA A 93 7.41 20.90 6.54
CA ALA A 93 7.37 19.54 6.00
C ALA A 93 6.15 19.34 5.09
N ARG A 94 4.98 19.84 5.51
CA ARG A 94 3.77 19.85 4.68
C ARG A 94 4.02 20.56 3.34
N MET A 95 4.55 21.78 3.36
CA MET A 95 4.83 22.56 2.15
C MET A 95 5.87 21.88 1.25
N ALA A 96 6.87 21.21 1.82
CA ALA A 96 7.83 20.41 1.05
C ALA A 96 7.15 19.23 0.33
N LEU A 97 6.29 18.48 1.02
CA LEU A 97 5.56 17.35 0.46
C LEU A 97 4.54 17.78 -0.61
N ASP A 98 3.85 18.90 -0.40
CA ASP A 98 2.95 19.48 -1.41
C ASP A 98 3.72 19.84 -2.68
N ARG A 99 4.89 20.49 -2.56
CA ARG A 99 5.75 20.80 -3.72
C ARG A 99 6.18 19.54 -4.47
N LEU A 100 6.55 18.48 -3.75
CA LEU A 100 6.90 17.19 -4.36
C LEU A 100 5.73 16.58 -5.10
N CYS A 101 4.52 16.64 -4.54
CA CYS A 101 3.32 16.14 -5.22
C CYS A 101 3.03 16.91 -6.50
N ILE A 102 3.09 18.24 -6.47
CA ILE A 102 2.90 19.09 -7.67
C ILE A 102 3.96 18.79 -8.73
N ALA A 103 5.24 18.73 -8.33
CA ALA A 103 6.35 18.46 -9.24
C ALA A 103 6.22 17.10 -9.96
N ASN A 104 5.68 16.10 -9.26
CA ASN A 104 5.47 14.75 -9.78
C ASN A 104 4.07 14.54 -10.39
N LYS A 105 3.30 15.63 -10.58
CA LYS A 105 1.92 15.60 -11.13
C LYS A 105 1.00 14.65 -10.34
N LEU A 106 1.25 14.49 -9.05
CA LEU A 106 0.41 13.72 -8.14
C LEU A 106 -0.80 14.57 -7.76
N ARG A 107 -1.97 13.93 -7.72
CA ARG A 107 -3.21 14.61 -7.42
C ARG A 107 -3.23 15.04 -5.96
N LEU A 108 -3.43 16.33 -5.72
CA LEU A 108 -3.70 16.90 -4.41
C LEU A 108 -5.18 17.31 -4.36
N ASP A 109 -5.94 16.63 -3.50
CA ASP A 109 -7.36 16.96 -3.28
C ASP A 109 -7.45 18.01 -2.15
N TYR A 110 -7.46 19.28 -2.51
CA TYR A 110 -7.40 20.42 -1.56
C TYR A 110 -8.70 20.70 -0.77
N TRP A 111 -9.75 19.90 -0.96
CA TRP A 111 -11.09 20.14 -0.39
C TRP A 111 -11.33 19.43 0.95
N ILE A 112 -10.33 18.76 1.51
CA ILE A 112 -10.39 18.08 2.81
C ILE A 112 -9.18 18.56 3.60
N ASN A 113 -9.40 19.04 4.83
CA ASN A 113 -8.33 19.45 5.76
C ASN A 113 -7.14 18.49 5.67
N TRP A 114 -6.00 19.03 5.23
CA TRP A 114 -4.77 18.28 5.03
C TRP A 114 -4.26 17.84 6.40
N SER A 115 -4.50 16.59 6.79
CA SER A 115 -3.82 16.04 7.96
C SER A 115 -3.35 14.59 7.82
N GLU A 116 -3.54 13.89 6.69
CA GLU A 116 -2.92 12.56 6.46
C GLU A 116 -3.29 11.93 5.09
N ASN A 117 -4.46 12.28 4.54
CA ASN A 117 -5.06 11.53 3.43
C ASN A 117 -4.37 11.72 2.06
N SER A 118 -3.78 12.88 1.79
CA SER A 118 -3.08 13.15 0.52
C SER A 118 -1.80 12.34 0.38
N LEU A 119 -1.03 12.17 1.47
CA LEU A 119 0.16 11.33 1.48
C LEU A 119 -0.20 9.87 1.22
N LYS A 120 -1.20 9.32 1.93
CA LYS A 120 -1.62 7.91 1.78
C LYS A 120 -1.95 7.54 0.33
N LYS A 121 -2.70 8.40 -0.38
CA LYS A 121 -3.10 8.18 -1.78
C LYS A 121 -1.92 8.28 -2.76
N ASN A 122 -1.02 9.22 -2.52
CA ASN A 122 0.15 9.45 -3.37
C ASN A 122 1.23 8.39 -3.17
N VAL A 123 1.42 7.90 -1.94
CA VAL A 123 2.31 6.77 -1.63
C VAL A 123 1.85 5.51 -2.37
N SER A 124 0.56 5.19 -2.31
CA SER A 124 0.02 4.05 -3.06
C SER A 124 0.28 4.18 -4.56
N THR A 125 0.06 5.37 -5.14
CA THR A 125 0.29 5.63 -6.57
C THR A 125 1.77 5.45 -6.95
N LEU A 126 2.68 6.03 -6.18
CA LEU A 126 4.12 5.96 -6.45
C LEU A 126 4.66 4.53 -6.31
N LEU A 127 4.29 3.82 -5.24
CA LEU A 127 4.75 2.45 -5.02
C LEU A 127 4.16 1.50 -6.07
N SER A 128 2.87 1.59 -6.39
CA SER A 128 2.23 0.70 -7.39
C SER A 128 2.68 0.95 -8.83
N SER A 129 3.01 2.19 -9.20
CA SER A 129 3.38 2.57 -10.57
C SER A 129 4.66 1.91 -11.11
N ARG A 130 5.51 1.34 -10.25
CA ARG A 130 6.80 0.74 -10.64
C ARG A 130 6.85 -0.79 -10.61
N ASN A 131 5.72 -1.46 -10.86
CA ASN A 131 5.67 -2.91 -11.05
C ASN A 131 6.19 -3.68 -9.83
N ILE A 132 5.48 -3.59 -8.71
CA ILE A 132 5.67 -4.51 -7.56
C ILE A 132 5.06 -5.90 -7.87
N HIS A 133 4.49 -6.11 -9.06
CA HIS A 133 3.97 -7.39 -9.54
C HIS A 133 5.07 -8.32 -10.12
N LYS A 134 6.32 -8.13 -9.73
CA LYS A 134 7.43 -9.07 -9.95
C LYS A 134 8.17 -9.32 -8.64
#